data_AF-A0A1F6DNK4-F1
#
_entry.id   AF-A0A1F6DNK4-F1
#
_cell.length_a   1.000
_cell.length_b   1.000
_cell.length_c   1.000
_cell.angle_alpha   90.00
_cell.angle_beta   90.00
_cell.angle_gamma   90.00
#
_symmetry.space_group_name_H-M   'P 1'
#
loop_
_entity.id
_entity.type
_entity.pdbx_description
1 polymer ?
#
loop_
_entity_poly.entity_id
_entity_poly.type
_entity_poly.pdbx_seq_one_letter_code
_entity_poly.pdbx_strand_id
1 'polypeptide(L)'
;MSERRGFTLIELLVVIAIIGILSAVVLVALNAARLKGNDAAIQANLSTIQTQAEVYYGTNNGYGAFAGVSFVSNAAPTAGDRCAGGSSHVFKDPTIKKALDAADAANGAGRIGCVANGTSYLVAVELTAPSPPAYWCLDSSGKARQVAGSVPSTPLPALCPN
;
A
#
# COMPACT_ATOMS: atom_id res chain seq x y z
N MET A 1 5.02 -49.08 -41.91
CA MET A 1 6.20 -48.72 -41.09
C MET A 1 5.99 -47.30 -40.59
N SER A 2 5.97 -47.10 -39.27
CA SER A 2 5.80 -45.78 -38.67
C SER A 2 7.17 -45.11 -38.58
N GLU A 3 7.43 -44.15 -39.46
CA GLU A 3 8.59 -43.25 -39.42
C GLU A 3 8.58 -42.45 -38.10
N ARG A 4 9.45 -42.80 -37.15
CA ARG A 4 9.65 -42.00 -35.94
C ARG A 4 10.58 -40.84 -36.29
N ARG A 5 10.03 -39.65 -36.48
CA ARG A 5 10.82 -38.42 -36.63
C ARG A 5 11.40 -38.05 -35.26
N GLY A 6 12.73 -38.08 -35.14
CA GLY A 6 13.45 -37.56 -33.98
C GLY A 6 13.63 -36.05 -34.08
N PHE A 7 13.49 -35.35 -32.95
CA PHE A 7 13.86 -33.94 -32.83
C PHE A 7 15.38 -33.80 -32.92
N THR A 8 15.88 -32.81 -33.65
CA THR A 8 17.31 -32.52 -33.70
C THR A 8 17.73 -31.70 -32.47
N LEU A 9 18.97 -31.89 -32.01
CA LEU A 9 19.53 -31.11 -30.90
C LEU A 9 19.55 -29.60 -31.19
N ILE A 10 19.74 -29.22 -32.46
CA ILE A 10 19.76 -27.82 -32.87
C ILE A 10 18.37 -27.17 -32.79
N GLU A 11 17.32 -27.92 -33.08
CA GLU A 11 15.93 -27.44 -32.97
C GLU A 11 15.56 -27.17 -31.52
N LEU A 12 15.98 -28.03 -30.58
CA LEU A 12 15.75 -27.74 -29.16
C LEU A 12 16.59 -26.56 -28.66
N LEU A 13 17.82 -26.40 -29.16
CA LEU A 13 18.70 -25.31 -28.76
C LEU A 13 18.15 -23.94 -29.19
N VAL A 14 17.61 -23.81 -30.41
CA VAL A 14 17.06 -22.53 -30.86
C VAL A 14 15.78 -22.16 -30.09
N VAL A 15 14.97 -23.15 -29.70
CA VAL A 15 13.73 -22.93 -28.96
C VAL A 15 14.00 -22.38 -27.56
N ILE A 16 14.94 -22.99 -26.81
CA ILE A 16 15.29 -22.48 -25.48
C ILE A 16 15.93 -21.08 -25.56
N ALA A 17 16.67 -20.78 -26.64
CA ALA A 17 17.22 -19.45 -26.86
C ALA A 17 16.11 -18.40 -27.06
N ILE A 18 15.08 -18.71 -27.86
CA ILE A 18 13.95 -17.80 -28.08
C ILE A 18 13.13 -17.62 -26.80
N ILE A 19 12.82 -18.71 -26.06
CA ILE A 19 12.11 -18.63 -24.76
C ILE A 19 12.92 -17.79 -23.76
N GLY A 20 14.25 -17.91 -23.75
CA GLY A 20 15.12 -17.10 -22.91
C GLY A 20 14.98 -15.60 -23.18
N ILE A 21 14.96 -15.20 -24.45
CA ILE A 21 14.80 -13.79 -24.86
C ILE A 21 13.41 -13.27 -24.47
N LEU A 22 12.35 -14.04 -24.78
CA LEU A 22 10.97 -13.62 -24.48
C LEU A 22 10.72 -13.53 -22.98
N SER A 23 11.23 -14.48 -22.19
CA SER A 23 11.06 -14.48 -20.73
C SER A 23 11.74 -13.29 -20.04
N ALA A 24 12.91 -12.87 -20.53
CA ALA A 24 13.61 -11.69 -20.01
C ALA A 24 12.79 -10.40 -20.16
N VAL A 25 12.16 -10.17 -21.32
CA VAL A 25 11.32 -8.98 -21.56
C VAL A 25 10.05 -9.02 -20.71
N VAL A 26 9.41 -10.19 -20.62
CA VAL A 26 8.19 -10.39 -19.81
C VAL A 26 8.44 -10.10 -18.33
N LEU A 27 9.60 -10.49 -17.80
CA LEU A 27 9.92 -10.29 -16.39
C LEU A 27 9.96 -8.80 -16.01
N VAL A 28 10.55 -7.96 -16.86
CA VAL A 28 10.62 -6.50 -16.63
C VAL A 28 9.21 -5.88 -16.62
N ALA A 29 8.38 -6.24 -17.60
CA ALA A 29 7.01 -5.74 -17.70
C ALA A 29 6.14 -6.20 -16.50
N LEU A 30 6.30 -7.45 -16.06
CA LEU A 30 5.54 -8.00 -14.95
C LEU A 30 5.87 -7.30 -13.62
N ASN A 31 7.15 -6.96 -13.39
CA ASN A 31 7.55 -6.24 -12.17
C ASN A 31 6.88 -4.86 -12.10
N ALA A 32 6.86 -4.11 -13.20
CA ALA A 32 6.17 -2.82 -13.26
C ALA A 32 4.65 -2.94 -13.05
N ALA A 33 4.02 -3.99 -13.61
CA ALA A 33 2.60 -4.27 -13.42
C ALA A 33 2.26 -4.61 -11.96
N ARG A 34 3.11 -5.39 -11.28
CA ARG A 34 2.95 -5.74 -9.87
C ARG A 34 2.97 -4.51 -8.96
N LEU A 35 3.91 -3.58 -9.19
CA LEU A 35 4.01 -2.34 -8.42
C LEU A 35 2.75 -1.48 -8.58
N LYS A 36 2.26 -1.30 -9.82
CA LYS A 36 0.98 -0.61 -10.05
C LYS A 36 -0.22 -1.32 -9.39
N GLY A 37 -0.20 -2.64 -9.36
CA GLY A 37 -1.22 -3.45 -8.67
C GLY A 37 -1.21 -3.22 -7.16
N ASN A 38 -0.02 -3.13 -6.57
CA ASN A 38 0.15 -2.80 -5.15
C ASN A 38 -0.36 -1.38 -4.85
N ASP A 39 -0.05 -0.40 -5.68
CA ASP A 39 -0.55 0.97 -5.53
C ASP A 39 -2.08 1.05 -5.59
N ALA A 40 -2.70 0.31 -6.51
CA ALA A 40 -4.15 0.20 -6.60
C ALA A 40 -4.75 -0.48 -5.35
N ALA A 41 -4.08 -1.51 -4.81
CA ALA A 41 -4.49 -2.16 -3.58
C ALA A 41 -4.41 -1.21 -2.37
N ILE A 42 -3.36 -0.38 -2.29
CA ILE A 42 -3.24 0.67 -1.27
C ILE A 42 -4.45 1.61 -1.35
N GLN A 43 -4.74 2.16 -2.54
CA GLN A 43 -5.87 3.08 -2.75
C GLN A 43 -7.23 2.45 -2.36
N ALA A 44 -7.47 1.20 -2.75
CA ALA A 44 -8.70 0.48 -2.42
C ALA A 44 -8.86 0.25 -0.91
N ASN A 45 -7.77 -0.12 -0.23
CA ASN A 45 -7.75 -0.29 1.22
C ASN A 45 -8.02 1.04 1.95
N LEU A 46 -7.41 2.15 1.51
CA LEU A 46 -7.71 3.47 2.08
C LEU A 46 -9.15 3.90 1.85
N SER A 47 -9.75 3.61 0.69
CA SER A 47 -11.18 3.88 0.46
C SER A 47 -12.07 3.09 1.43
N THR A 48 -11.69 1.85 1.75
CA THR A 48 -12.36 1.06 2.79
C THR A 48 -12.25 1.74 4.16
N ILE A 49 -11.06 2.26 4.51
CA ILE A 49 -10.86 3.02 5.76
C ILE A 49 -11.78 4.24 5.82
N GLN A 50 -11.94 4.98 4.71
CA GLN A 50 -12.81 6.15 4.65
C GLN A 50 -14.26 5.81 5.05
N THR A 51 -14.85 4.82 4.36
CA THR A 51 -16.23 4.40 4.63
C THR A 51 -16.42 3.89 6.05
N GLN A 52 -15.47 3.12 6.58
CA GLN A 52 -15.56 2.60 7.95
C GLN A 52 -15.31 3.69 9.00
N ALA A 53 -14.49 4.70 8.69
CA ALA A 53 -14.28 5.82 9.60
C ALA A 53 -15.56 6.62 9.79
N GLU A 54 -16.37 6.82 8.74
CA GLU A 54 -17.69 7.46 8.85
C GLU A 54 -18.65 6.65 9.75
N VAL A 55 -18.67 5.32 9.61
CA VAL A 55 -19.44 4.43 10.48
C VAL A 55 -18.97 4.53 11.94
N TYR A 56 -17.65 4.56 12.16
CA TYR A 56 -17.07 4.73 13.48
C TYR A 56 -17.49 6.06 14.11
N TYR A 57 -17.45 7.16 13.35
CA TYR A 57 -17.86 8.48 13.81
C TYR A 57 -19.33 8.50 14.22
N GLY A 58 -20.22 7.89 13.43
CA GLY A 58 -21.65 7.79 13.74
C GLY A 58 -21.95 7.02 15.03
N THR A 59 -21.09 6.07 15.41
CA THR A 59 -21.26 5.26 16.63
C THR A 59 -20.62 5.90 17.86
N ASN A 60 -19.46 6.56 17.69
CA ASN A 60 -18.63 7.04 18.79
C ASN A 60 -18.70 8.58 18.99
N ASN A 61 -19.48 9.28 18.16
CA ASN A 61 -19.58 10.74 18.14
C ASN A 61 -18.20 11.44 17.99
N GLY A 62 -17.29 10.81 17.25
CA GLY A 62 -15.91 11.21 17.09
C GLY A 62 -15.02 10.11 16.53
N TYR A 63 -13.82 10.47 16.10
CA TYR A 63 -12.76 9.54 15.66
C TYR A 63 -11.81 9.13 16.79
N GLY A 64 -12.00 9.68 18.00
CA GLY A 64 -11.10 9.49 19.12
C GLY A 64 -9.72 10.13 18.90
N ALA A 65 -8.92 10.20 19.95
CA ALA A 65 -7.63 10.88 19.91
C ALA A 65 -6.49 9.86 19.81
N PHE A 66 -5.73 9.98 18.74
CA PHE A 66 -4.51 9.26 18.47
C PHE A 66 -3.48 10.24 17.91
N ALA A 67 -2.75 10.88 18.82
CA ALA A 67 -1.63 11.76 18.48
C ALA A 67 -0.32 10.96 18.40
N GLY A 68 -0.28 9.93 17.56
CA GLY A 68 0.91 9.13 17.34
C GLY A 68 1.13 8.92 15.85
N VAL A 69 2.09 9.60 15.24
CA VAL A 69 2.46 9.22 13.88
C VAL A 69 3.30 7.94 13.99
N SER A 70 2.67 6.79 13.74
CA SER A 70 3.35 5.48 13.82
C SER A 70 4.24 5.29 12.59
N PHE A 71 5.44 5.86 12.60
CA PHE A 71 6.43 5.61 11.56
C PHE A 71 7.05 4.23 11.75
N VAL A 72 6.84 3.34 10.79
CA VAL A 72 7.79 2.24 10.60
C VAL A 72 8.86 2.75 9.64
N SER A 73 9.97 3.21 10.20
CA SER A 73 11.19 3.47 9.44
C SER A 73 11.92 2.15 9.25
N ASN A 74 11.89 1.60 8.03
CA ASN A 74 12.82 0.60 7.47
C ASN A 74 13.18 -0.66 8.30
N ALA A 75 12.46 -0.99 9.37
CA ALA A 75 12.55 -2.30 10.01
C ALA A 75 11.36 -3.12 9.51
N ALA A 76 11.66 -4.32 9.00
CA ALA A 76 10.65 -5.30 8.59
C ALA A 76 9.53 -5.36 9.64
N PRO A 77 8.26 -5.35 9.23
CA PRO A 77 7.18 -5.37 10.19
C PRO A 77 7.19 -6.73 10.87
N THR A 78 7.67 -6.79 12.11
CA THR A 78 7.02 -7.67 13.06
C THR A 78 5.55 -7.26 13.02
N ALA A 79 4.70 -8.10 12.44
CA ALA A 79 3.27 -7.89 12.37
C ALA A 79 2.78 -7.48 13.76
N GLY A 80 2.45 -6.20 13.94
CA GLY A 80 2.27 -5.66 15.28
C GLY A 80 2.16 -4.14 15.26
N ASP A 81 0.91 -3.67 15.22
CA ASP A 81 0.51 -2.43 15.88
C ASP A 81 0.94 -1.08 15.26
N ARG A 82 0.93 -1.01 13.93
CA ARG A 82 0.85 0.28 13.23
C ARG A 82 -0.46 0.98 13.56
N CYS A 83 -0.38 2.27 13.96
CA CYS A 83 -1.54 3.08 14.33
C CYS A 83 -2.33 2.55 15.54
N ALA A 84 -1.69 1.74 16.39
CA ALA A 84 -2.37 1.00 17.46
C ALA A 84 -2.07 1.53 18.88
N GLY A 85 -1.33 2.63 19.03
CA GLY A 85 -1.16 3.28 20.32
C GLY A 85 -2.46 3.92 20.80
N GLY A 86 -2.78 3.86 22.10
CA GLY A 86 -4.02 4.41 22.65
C GLY A 86 -5.22 3.45 22.56
N SER A 87 -6.23 3.67 23.40
CA SER A 87 -7.31 2.69 23.61
C SER A 87 -8.64 3.00 22.93
N SER A 88 -8.83 4.23 22.42
CA SER A 88 -10.13 4.75 21.98
C SER A 88 -9.99 5.71 20.78
N HIS A 89 -9.78 5.14 19.59
CA HIS A 89 -9.69 5.88 18.33
C HIS A 89 -10.04 5.01 17.12
N VAL A 90 -10.30 5.67 15.99
CA VAL A 90 -10.79 5.10 14.74
C VAL A 90 -9.91 3.95 14.21
N PHE A 91 -8.59 4.03 14.36
CA PHE A 91 -7.67 2.99 13.87
C PHE A 91 -7.65 1.70 14.69
N LYS A 92 -8.35 1.67 15.84
CA LYS A 92 -8.54 0.44 16.63
C LYS A 92 -9.74 -0.38 16.15
N ASP A 93 -10.60 0.19 15.30
CA ASP A 93 -11.68 -0.59 14.68
C ASP A 93 -11.09 -1.78 13.91
N PRO A 94 -11.58 -3.02 14.12
CA PRO A 94 -10.98 -4.22 13.54
C PRO A 94 -11.00 -4.22 12.01
N THR A 95 -11.96 -3.56 11.38
CA THR A 95 -12.07 -3.47 9.91
C THR A 95 -11.05 -2.48 9.39
N ILE A 96 -10.95 -1.31 10.02
CA ILE A 96 -9.96 -0.28 9.68
C ILE A 96 -8.54 -0.81 9.89
N LYS A 97 -8.29 -1.51 10.99
CA LYS A 97 -6.99 -2.12 11.27
C LYS A 97 -6.59 -3.14 10.21
N LYS A 98 -7.52 -4.01 9.78
CA LYS A 98 -7.25 -4.96 8.68
C LYS A 98 -6.94 -4.27 7.37
N ALA A 99 -7.71 -3.23 7.01
CA ALA A 99 -7.46 -2.47 5.79
C ALA A 99 -6.11 -1.75 5.84
N LEU A 100 -5.73 -1.21 7.00
CA LEU A 100 -4.44 -0.58 7.23
C LEU A 100 -3.28 -1.59 7.12
N ASP A 101 -3.39 -2.74 7.77
CA ASP A 101 -2.39 -3.81 7.74
C ASP A 101 -2.25 -4.37 6.29
N ALA A 102 -3.34 -4.42 5.52
CA ALA A 102 -3.32 -4.81 4.11
C ALA A 102 -2.67 -3.74 3.21
N ALA A 103 -2.94 -2.46 3.44
CA ALA A 103 -2.29 -1.37 2.72
C ALA A 103 -0.78 -1.34 3.01
N ASP A 104 -0.38 -1.59 4.25
CA ASP A 104 1.03 -1.70 4.63
C ASP A 104 1.72 -2.92 3.99
N ALA A 105 1.05 -4.07 3.95
CA ALA A 105 1.58 -5.25 3.27
C ALA A 105 1.81 -4.98 1.77
N ALA A 106 0.90 -4.23 1.12
CA ALA A 106 1.05 -3.83 -0.27
C ALA A 106 2.20 -2.83 -0.49
N ASN A 107 2.54 -2.02 0.53
CA ASN A 107 3.61 -1.03 0.50
C ASN A 107 5.02 -1.67 0.48
N GLY A 108 5.20 -2.90 0.99
CA GLY A 108 6.44 -3.64 0.79
C GLY A 108 7.70 -2.98 1.37
N ALA A 109 7.58 -2.37 2.57
CA ALA A 109 8.61 -1.67 3.36
C ALA A 109 8.68 -0.13 3.23
N GLY A 110 7.71 0.54 2.62
CA GLY A 110 7.60 1.99 2.69
C GLY A 110 6.89 2.51 3.95
N ARG A 111 6.76 3.83 4.02
CA ARG A 111 6.26 4.56 5.19
C ARG A 111 4.75 4.62 5.21
N ILE A 112 4.20 4.59 6.42
CA ILE A 112 2.80 4.82 6.70
C ILE A 112 2.67 5.78 7.88
N GLY A 113 1.69 6.66 7.80
CA GLY A 113 1.37 7.65 8.81
C GLY A 113 -0.13 7.67 9.06
N CYS A 114 -0.51 7.90 10.31
CA CYS A 114 -1.89 7.90 10.75
C CYS A 114 -2.00 8.82 11.96
N VAL A 115 -3.05 9.62 12.00
CA VAL A 115 -3.30 10.56 13.09
C VAL A 115 -4.80 10.71 13.29
N ALA A 116 -5.25 10.83 14.54
CA ALA A 116 -6.63 11.24 14.87
C ALA A 116 -6.63 12.24 16.04
N ASN A 117 -7.50 13.24 16.01
CA ASN A 117 -7.57 14.29 17.04
C ASN A 117 -9.01 14.51 17.53
N GLY A 118 -9.75 13.42 17.75
CA GLY A 118 -11.15 13.46 18.22
C GLY A 118 -12.15 13.75 17.10
N THR A 119 -11.97 14.82 16.35
CA THR A 119 -12.90 15.26 15.28
C THR A 119 -12.34 15.15 13.87
N SER A 120 -11.05 14.86 13.73
CA SER A 120 -10.41 14.66 12.44
C SER A 120 -9.47 13.46 12.49
N TYR A 121 -9.30 12.81 11.34
CA TYR A 121 -8.31 11.77 11.13
C TYR A 121 -7.60 11.98 9.81
N LEU A 122 -6.42 11.38 9.69
CA LEU A 122 -5.64 11.34 8.47
C LEU A 122 -4.89 10.02 8.40
N VAL A 123 -4.80 9.45 7.19
CA VAL A 123 -3.94 8.30 6.88
C VAL A 123 -3.12 8.62 5.63
N ALA A 124 -1.84 8.27 5.63
CA ALA A 124 -0.95 8.39 4.48
C ALA A 124 -0.13 7.11 4.33
N VAL A 125 -0.03 6.58 3.11
CA VAL A 125 0.72 5.35 2.79
C VAL A 125 1.60 5.64 1.58
N GLU A 126 2.89 5.38 1.71
CA GLU A 126 3.85 5.49 0.60
C GLU A 126 3.50 4.51 -0.52
N LEU A 127 3.60 4.96 -1.77
CA LEU A 127 3.33 4.13 -2.93
C LEU A 127 4.58 3.34 -3.33
N THR A 128 4.36 2.18 -3.93
CA THR A 128 5.43 1.30 -4.40
C THR A 128 5.99 1.82 -5.72
N ALA A 129 7.18 2.43 -5.67
CA ALA A 129 7.98 2.86 -6.81
C ALA A 129 7.53 4.08 -7.66
N PRO A 130 7.06 5.19 -7.08
CA PRO A 130 7.12 6.47 -7.78
C PRO A 130 8.56 7.01 -7.73
N SER A 131 9.17 7.27 -8.89
CA SER A 131 10.35 8.14 -9.03
C SER A 131 9.89 9.38 -9.80
N PRO A 132 9.73 10.55 -9.15
CA PRO A 132 10.04 10.87 -7.74
C PRO A 132 9.07 10.21 -6.74
N PRO A 133 9.46 10.04 -5.46
CA PRO A 133 8.63 9.40 -4.42
C PRO A 133 7.27 10.08 -4.30
N ALA A 134 6.25 9.32 -3.93
CA ALA A 134 4.88 9.79 -3.73
C ALA A 134 4.17 8.89 -2.72
N TYR A 135 3.14 9.44 -2.08
CA TYR A 135 2.28 8.74 -1.15
C TYR A 135 0.81 9.00 -1.47
N TRP A 136 -0.05 8.05 -1.11
CA TRP A 136 -1.49 8.22 -1.12
C TRP A 136 -1.95 8.67 0.25
N CYS A 137 -2.78 9.71 0.30
CA CYS A 137 -3.21 10.34 1.52
C CYS A 137 -4.74 10.41 1.55
N LEU A 138 -5.33 10.23 2.73
CA LEU A 138 -6.76 10.28 3.01
C LEU A 138 -7.00 11.11 4.26
N ASP A 139 -7.96 12.03 4.23
CA ASP A 139 -8.38 12.81 5.41
C ASP A 139 -9.87 12.64 5.75
N SER A 140 -10.26 13.12 6.94
CA SER A 140 -11.64 13.11 7.42
C SER A 140 -12.60 14.06 6.69
N SER A 141 -12.09 14.91 5.79
CA SER A 141 -12.93 15.71 4.88
C SER A 141 -13.33 14.94 3.62
N GLY A 142 -12.86 13.69 3.49
CA GLY A 142 -13.14 12.80 2.38
C GLY A 142 -12.21 12.99 1.19
N LYS A 143 -11.13 13.77 1.33
CA LYS A 143 -10.13 13.91 0.27
C LYS A 143 -9.24 12.68 0.26
N ALA A 144 -9.11 12.06 -0.91
CA ALA A 144 -8.17 10.98 -1.17
C ALA A 144 -7.33 11.35 -2.40
N ARG A 145 -6.01 11.47 -2.26
CA ARG A 145 -5.14 11.88 -3.37
C ARG A 145 -3.72 11.38 -3.25
N GLN A 146 -3.03 11.37 -4.38
CA GLN A 146 -1.59 11.19 -4.44
C GLN A 146 -0.88 12.52 -4.20
N VAL A 147 0.17 12.50 -3.39
CA VAL A 147 1.02 13.66 -3.09
C VAL A 147 2.46 13.28 -3.36
N ALA A 148 3.22 14.19 -3.97
CA ALA A 148 4.64 14.00 -4.21
C ALA A 148 5.45 14.12 -2.90
N GLY A 149 6.53 13.35 -2.81
CA GLY A 149 7.38 13.22 -1.63
C GLY A 149 7.20 11.88 -0.93
N SER A 150 8.03 11.63 0.08
CA SER A 150 7.82 10.54 1.04
C SER A 150 6.90 11.02 2.15
N VAL A 151 6.26 10.08 2.86
CA VAL A 151 5.36 10.41 3.98
C VAL A 151 6.16 11.20 5.05
N PRO A 152 5.78 12.47 5.36
CA PRO A 152 6.52 13.31 6.30
C PRO A 152 6.60 12.73 7.71
N SER A 153 7.71 13.00 8.42
CA SER A 153 7.93 12.56 9.81
C SER A 153 7.37 13.51 10.89
N THR A 154 6.62 14.55 10.48
CA THR A 154 6.19 15.68 11.34
C THR A 154 4.65 15.81 11.38
N PRO A 155 4.06 16.49 12.39
CA PRO A 155 2.65 16.27 12.74
C PRO A 155 1.62 17.03 11.87
N LEU A 156 0.41 16.45 11.86
CA LEU A 156 -0.94 16.88 11.41
C LEU A 156 -1.16 17.54 10.02
N PRO A 157 -0.80 18.80 9.71
CA PRO A 157 -1.32 19.45 8.49
C PRO A 157 -0.59 19.09 7.20
N ALA A 158 0.63 18.55 7.29
CA ALA A 158 1.50 18.35 6.13
C ALA A 158 1.27 17.03 5.36
N LEU A 159 0.51 16.10 5.96
CA LEU A 159 0.34 14.75 5.41
C LEU A 159 -0.74 14.68 4.31
N CYS A 160 -1.67 15.63 4.25
CA CYS A 160 -2.61 15.82 3.14
C CYS A 160 -2.78 17.32 2.93
N PRO A 161 -1.92 17.96 2.12
CA PRO A 161 -2.09 19.38 1.83
C PRO A 161 -3.43 19.65 1.14
N ASN A 162 -3.84 20.91 1.05
CA ASN A 162 -4.91 21.30 0.12
C ASN A 162 -4.44 21.27 -1.33
#